data_AF-A0A2K6G0E4-F1
#
_entry.id   AF-A0A2K6G0E4-F1
#
_cell.length_a   1.000
_cell.length_b   1.000
_cell.length_c   1.000
_cell.angle_alpha   90.00
_cell.angle_beta   90.00
_cell.angle_gamma   90.00
#
_symmetry.space_group_name_H-M   'P 1'
#
loop_
_entity.id
_entity.type
_entity.pdbx_description
1 polymer ?
#
loop_
_entity_poly.entity_id
_entity_poly.type
_entity_poly.pdbx_seq_one_letter_code
_entity_poly.pdbx_strand_id
1 'polypeptide(L)'
;VGKECYSLQPAPAFYTFPFQQMMAEAPSVAVASEQQMPAEVPAPAPAEEPVQIGINPGLMAAYKGHHYPGPGNHFWKCLFMSGLSEVQLSHMDDHTLPGKYGIGFTNMVERTTPGSKDLSSKEFREGGRILVQKLQKYQPRIAVFNGKCIYEIFSKEVFGVKVKNLEFGLQPHKIPDTETLCYVMPSSSARCAQFPRAQDKVHYYIKLKDLRDQLKGIERNTDVQEVQYTFDLQLAQEDAKKMAVKEEKYDPG
;
A
#
# COMPACT_ATOMS: atom_id res chain seq x y z
N VAL A 1 -20.04 -50.24 -18.33
CA VAL A 1 -19.73 -49.62 -17.02
C VAL A 1 -18.21 -49.57 -16.90
N GLY A 2 -17.61 -48.49 -17.40
CA GLY A 2 -16.16 -48.28 -17.38
C GLY A 2 -15.78 -47.35 -16.23
N LYS A 3 -14.78 -47.74 -15.45
CA LYS A 3 -14.08 -46.87 -14.49
C LYS A 3 -12.63 -46.81 -14.94
N GLU A 4 -12.19 -45.68 -15.45
CA GLU A 4 -10.77 -45.34 -15.57
C GLU A 4 -10.43 -44.38 -14.42
N CYS A 5 -9.53 -44.83 -13.54
CA CYS A 5 -8.82 -43.98 -12.60
C CYS A 5 -7.67 -43.29 -13.35
N TYR A 6 -7.66 -41.95 -13.36
CA TYR A 6 -6.48 -41.19 -13.75
C TYR A 6 -5.72 -40.77 -12.49
N SER A 7 -4.52 -41.34 -12.30
CA SER A 7 -3.53 -40.86 -11.35
C SER A 7 -2.78 -39.68 -11.96
N LEU A 8 -2.73 -38.56 -11.25
CA LEU A 8 -1.88 -37.41 -11.60
C LEU A 8 -0.51 -37.62 -10.94
N GLN A 9 0.52 -37.78 -11.76
CA GLN A 9 1.91 -37.71 -11.30
C GLN A 9 2.35 -36.24 -11.15
N PRO A 10 3.18 -35.90 -10.13
CA PRO A 10 3.73 -34.57 -9.99
C PRO A 10 4.92 -34.37 -10.93
N ALA A 11 4.86 -33.31 -11.76
CA ALA A 11 6.01 -32.85 -12.53
C ALA A 11 6.88 -31.88 -11.69
N PRO A 12 8.21 -32.00 -11.70
CA PRO A 12 9.09 -31.11 -10.95
C PRO A 12 9.32 -29.81 -11.73
N ALA A 13 8.95 -28.67 -11.16
CA ALA A 13 9.30 -27.36 -11.72
C ALA A 13 10.70 -26.94 -11.22
N PHE A 14 11.74 -27.34 -11.95
CA PHE A 14 13.04 -26.70 -11.88
C PHE A 14 13.06 -25.56 -12.90
N TYR A 15 12.97 -24.31 -12.43
CA TYR A 15 13.31 -23.14 -13.23
C TYR A 15 14.15 -22.17 -12.39
N THR A 16 15.46 -22.28 -12.53
CA THR A 16 16.42 -21.23 -12.21
C THR A 16 16.56 -20.32 -13.43
N PHE A 17 16.25 -19.03 -13.30
CA PHE A 17 16.58 -18.02 -14.32
C PHE A 17 17.29 -16.81 -13.68
N PRO A 18 18.19 -16.17 -14.45
CA PRO A 18 19.26 -15.34 -13.92
C PRO A 18 18.78 -13.94 -13.55
N PHE A 19 19.30 -13.46 -12.43
CA PHE A 19 19.14 -12.11 -11.92
C PHE A 19 19.99 -11.16 -12.77
N GLN A 20 19.38 -10.47 -13.75
CA GLN A 20 20.04 -9.37 -14.44
C GLN A 20 19.51 -8.05 -13.91
N GLN A 21 20.34 -7.46 -13.05
CA GLN A 21 20.17 -6.23 -12.33
C GLN A 21 20.45 -5.05 -13.28
N MET A 22 19.43 -4.32 -13.71
CA MET A 22 19.61 -2.95 -14.19
C MET A 22 19.38 -2.02 -13.01
N MET A 23 20.46 -1.66 -12.32
CA MET A 23 20.45 -0.55 -11.35
C MET A 23 20.43 0.76 -12.12
N ALA A 24 19.41 1.58 -11.89
CA ALA A 24 19.67 2.99 -11.69
C ALA A 24 20.11 3.13 -10.23
N GLU A 25 21.27 3.73 -9.98
CA GLU A 25 21.75 4.01 -8.61
C GLU A 25 20.68 4.84 -7.88
N ALA A 26 20.06 4.25 -6.86
CA ALA A 26 19.23 5.01 -5.94
C ALA A 26 20.14 5.95 -5.13
N PRO A 27 19.73 7.19 -4.86
CA PRO A 27 20.52 8.11 -4.07
C PRO A 27 20.86 7.50 -2.70
N SER A 28 22.08 7.75 -2.22
CA SER A 28 22.61 7.19 -0.95
C SER A 28 21.75 7.53 0.28
N VAL A 29 20.92 8.57 0.19
CA VAL A 29 19.99 9.01 1.23
C VAL A 29 18.59 9.05 0.65
N ALA A 30 17.67 8.31 1.27
CA ALA A 30 16.25 8.43 0.98
C ALA A 30 15.61 9.43 1.95
N VAL A 31 14.93 10.43 1.40
CA VAL A 31 14.25 11.48 2.16
C VAL A 31 12.74 11.28 2.01
N ALA A 32 12.02 11.13 3.13
CA ALA A 32 10.61 11.46 3.17
C ALA A 32 10.51 12.98 3.33
N SER A 33 10.14 13.68 2.26
CA SER A 33 10.10 15.14 2.23
C SER A 33 8.88 15.68 2.98
N GLU A 34 9.06 16.84 3.60
CA GLU A 34 8.00 17.62 4.22
C GLU A 34 6.98 18.05 3.14
N GLN A 35 5.71 17.69 3.33
CA GLN A 35 4.61 18.30 2.58
C GLN A 35 3.84 19.22 3.52
N GLN A 36 3.84 20.50 3.18
CA GLN A 36 3.07 21.52 3.88
C GLN A 36 1.58 21.21 3.68
N MET A 37 0.90 20.84 4.76
CA MET A 37 -0.54 20.60 4.72
C MET A 37 -1.26 21.91 4.39
N PRO A 38 -2.27 21.92 3.49
CA PRO A 38 -3.03 23.12 3.22
C PRO A 38 -3.71 23.61 4.52
N ALA A 39 -3.64 24.92 4.74
CA ALA A 39 -4.11 25.58 5.96
C ALA A 39 -5.62 25.43 6.21
N GLU A 40 -6.40 25.16 5.16
CA GLU A 40 -7.83 24.86 5.22
C GLU A 40 -8.16 23.74 4.22
N VAL A 41 -8.71 22.64 4.72
CA VAL A 41 -9.42 21.67 3.89
C VAL A 41 -10.90 21.97 4.04
N PRO A 42 -11.68 22.16 2.96
CA PRO A 42 -13.11 22.48 3.04
C PRO A 42 -13.86 21.45 3.89
N ALA A 43 -14.90 21.91 4.60
CA ALA A 43 -15.71 21.08 5.48
C ALA A 43 -16.26 19.85 4.71
N PRO A 44 -16.12 18.63 5.24
CA PRO A 44 -16.40 17.42 4.49
C PRO A 44 -17.91 17.12 4.39
N ALA A 45 -18.32 16.71 3.19
CA ALA A 45 -19.59 16.00 2.93
C ALA A 45 -19.61 14.63 3.65
N PRO A 46 -20.78 13.95 3.80
CA PRO A 46 -20.89 12.70 4.54
C PRO A 46 -20.32 11.54 3.73
N ALA A 47 -18.99 11.49 3.68
CA ALA A 47 -18.19 10.36 3.26
C ALA A 47 -17.70 9.66 4.53
N GLU A 48 -18.04 8.39 4.70
CA GLU A 48 -17.49 7.59 5.79
C GLU A 48 -16.17 6.98 5.32
N GLU A 49 -15.09 7.43 5.96
CA GLU A 49 -13.87 6.64 6.18
C GLU A 49 -12.81 6.52 5.04
N PRO A 50 -11.49 6.43 5.35
CA PRO A 50 -10.44 6.18 4.36
C PRO A 50 -10.48 4.76 3.75
N VAL A 51 -10.06 4.63 2.49
CA VAL A 51 -9.91 3.33 1.80
C VAL A 51 -8.49 3.12 1.33
N GLN A 52 -7.92 1.98 1.70
CA GLN A 52 -6.62 1.51 1.24
C GLN A 52 -6.75 0.80 -0.12
N ILE A 53 -5.98 1.28 -1.09
CA ILE A 53 -5.96 0.81 -2.46
C ILE A 53 -4.63 0.11 -2.70
N GLY A 54 -4.69 -1.22 -2.73
CA GLY A 54 -3.58 -2.07 -3.16
C GLY A 54 -3.45 -2.14 -4.68
N ILE A 55 -2.36 -2.77 -5.13
CA ILE A 55 -2.12 -3.00 -6.56
C ILE A 55 -3.02 -4.14 -7.06
N ASN A 56 -2.78 -5.33 -6.53
CA ASN A 56 -3.53 -6.55 -6.79
C ASN A 56 -3.24 -7.55 -5.67
N PRO A 57 -4.09 -8.57 -5.47
CA PRO A 57 -3.81 -9.62 -4.50
C PRO A 57 -2.50 -10.34 -4.83
N GLY A 58 -1.60 -10.41 -3.85
CA GLY A 58 -0.45 -11.33 -3.93
C GLY A 58 -0.91 -12.78 -3.73
N LEU A 59 -0.06 -13.75 -4.09
CA LEU A 59 -0.38 -15.18 -3.94
C LEU A 59 -0.88 -15.55 -2.53
N MET A 60 -0.22 -15.06 -1.48
CA MET A 60 -0.63 -15.34 -0.09
C MET A 60 -1.98 -14.69 0.26
N ALA A 61 -2.26 -13.48 -0.24
CA ALA A 61 -3.54 -12.80 -0.05
C ALA A 61 -4.68 -13.60 -0.67
N ALA A 62 -4.48 -14.09 -1.90
CA ALA A 62 -5.46 -14.93 -2.58
C ALA A 62 -5.65 -16.29 -1.92
N TYR A 63 -4.56 -16.93 -1.47
CA TYR A 63 -4.63 -18.23 -0.80
C TYR A 63 -5.36 -18.14 0.55
N LYS A 64 -5.06 -17.12 1.35
CA LYS A 64 -5.68 -16.93 2.66
C LYS A 64 -7.06 -16.25 2.61
N GLY A 65 -7.40 -15.57 1.51
CA GLY A 65 -8.64 -14.80 1.40
C GLY A 65 -8.65 -13.53 2.26
N HIS A 66 -7.47 -13.01 2.62
CA HIS A 66 -7.33 -11.85 3.50
C HIS A 66 -6.36 -10.80 2.93
N HIS A 67 -6.50 -9.56 3.38
CA HIS A 67 -5.66 -8.44 2.95
C HIS A 67 -4.28 -8.41 3.63
N TYR A 68 -3.24 -8.24 2.81
CA TYR A 68 -1.83 -8.08 3.23
C TYR A 68 -1.30 -9.14 4.23
N PRO A 69 -1.50 -10.45 4.01
CA PRO A 69 -0.98 -11.47 4.91
C PRO A 69 0.53 -11.68 4.80
N GLY A 70 1.09 -12.16 5.90
CA GLY A 70 2.43 -12.74 5.98
C GLY A 70 3.55 -11.72 6.28
N PRO A 71 4.75 -12.23 6.61
CA PRO A 71 5.90 -11.41 7.00
C PRO A 71 6.44 -10.54 5.87
N GLY A 72 6.17 -10.91 4.61
CA GLY A 72 6.58 -10.14 3.42
C GLY A 72 5.80 -8.84 3.18
N ASN A 73 4.97 -8.39 4.13
CA ASN A 73 4.20 -7.15 4.01
C ASN A 73 4.20 -6.34 5.32
N HIS A 74 4.52 -5.05 5.22
CA HIS A 74 4.63 -4.15 6.37
C HIS A 74 3.30 -3.47 6.76
N PHE A 75 2.19 -3.69 6.04
CA PHE A 75 0.94 -2.94 6.23
C PHE A 75 0.46 -2.96 7.68
N TRP A 76 0.26 -4.15 8.24
CA TRP A 76 -0.26 -4.33 9.61
C TRP A 76 0.68 -3.77 10.68
N LYS A 77 2.00 -3.88 10.46
CA LYS A 77 3.02 -3.33 11.35
C LYS A 77 3.02 -1.80 11.30
N CYS A 78 2.96 -1.21 10.12
CA CYS A 78 2.86 0.26 9.95
C CYS A 78 1.54 0.82 10.49
N LEU A 79 0.43 0.10 10.34
CA LEU A 79 -0.88 0.51 10.86
C LEU A 79 -0.83 0.68 12.38
N PHE A 80 -0.20 -0.26 13.08
CA PHE A 80 -0.01 -0.18 14.53
C PHE A 80 1.03 0.87 14.92
N MET A 81 2.22 0.86 14.32
CA MET A 81 3.31 1.79 14.68
C MET A 81 2.94 3.27 14.46
N SER A 82 2.02 3.57 13.54
CA SER A 82 1.52 4.94 13.31
C SER A 82 0.40 5.37 14.27
N GLY A 83 -0.14 4.43 15.05
CA GLY A 83 -1.32 4.65 15.89
C GLY A 83 -2.63 4.81 15.10
N LEU A 84 -2.69 4.33 13.84
CA LEU A 84 -3.96 4.16 13.11
C LEU A 84 -4.79 3.00 13.69
N SER A 85 -4.13 2.00 14.28
CA SER A 85 -4.75 1.00 15.14
C SER A 85 -4.22 1.09 16.57
N GLU A 86 -5.09 0.81 17.55
CA GLU A 86 -4.77 0.86 18.98
C GLU A 86 -3.87 -0.30 19.42
N VAL A 87 -3.97 -1.43 18.71
CA VAL A 87 -3.22 -2.67 18.98
C VAL A 87 -2.61 -3.20 17.69
N GLN A 88 -1.63 -4.10 17.81
CA GLN A 88 -1.07 -4.81 16.67
C GLN A 88 -2.10 -5.79 16.12
N LEU A 89 -2.62 -5.49 14.93
CA LEU A 89 -3.55 -6.34 14.18
C LEU A 89 -2.82 -7.24 13.19
N SER A 90 -3.57 -8.13 12.56
CA SER A 90 -3.12 -9.05 11.52
C SER A 90 -4.12 -9.08 10.36
N HIS A 91 -3.77 -9.82 9.30
CA HIS A 91 -4.67 -10.06 8.16
C HIS A 91 -6.01 -10.69 8.54
N MET A 92 -6.10 -11.42 9.67
CA MET A 92 -7.37 -12.00 10.14
C MET A 92 -8.36 -10.92 10.61
N ASP A 93 -7.89 -9.72 10.90
CA ASP A 93 -8.68 -8.62 11.45
C ASP A 93 -9.23 -7.68 10.37
N ASP A 94 -8.94 -7.92 9.09
CA ASP A 94 -9.27 -7.02 7.97
C ASP A 94 -10.75 -6.67 7.86
N HIS A 95 -11.64 -7.62 8.09
CA HIS A 95 -13.09 -7.43 8.11
C HIS A 95 -13.58 -6.50 9.22
N THR A 96 -12.81 -6.31 10.30
CA THR A 96 -13.18 -5.43 11.43
C THR A 96 -12.86 -3.96 11.16
N LEU A 97 -11.95 -3.70 10.22
CA LEU A 97 -11.41 -2.36 9.99
C LEU A 97 -12.45 -1.33 9.56
N PRO A 98 -13.41 -1.61 8.67
CA PRO A 98 -14.43 -0.65 8.30
C PRO A 98 -15.24 -0.16 9.50
N GLY A 99 -15.66 -1.07 10.38
CA GLY A 99 -16.48 -0.71 11.55
C GLY A 99 -15.70 -0.09 12.70
N LYS A 100 -14.48 -0.59 13.00
CA LYS A 100 -13.70 -0.13 14.17
C LYS A 100 -12.81 1.08 13.88
N TYR A 101 -12.18 1.11 12.72
CA TYR A 101 -11.17 2.12 12.38
C TYR A 101 -11.56 2.98 11.19
N GLY A 102 -12.61 2.58 10.47
CA GLY A 102 -12.96 3.22 9.23
C GLY A 102 -11.91 3.01 8.17
N ILE A 103 -11.50 1.77 7.94
CA ILE A 103 -10.52 1.51 6.89
C ILE A 103 -11.10 0.42 5.98
N GLY A 104 -11.36 0.79 4.73
CA GLY A 104 -11.76 -0.15 3.70
C GLY A 104 -10.57 -0.63 2.86
N PHE A 105 -10.77 -1.70 2.09
CA PHE A 105 -9.77 -2.25 1.19
C PHE A 105 -10.31 -2.46 -0.22
N THR A 106 -9.49 -2.18 -1.22
CA THR A 106 -9.70 -2.58 -2.62
C THR A 106 -8.36 -2.72 -3.32
N ASN A 107 -8.37 -3.20 -4.57
CA ASN A 107 -7.19 -3.24 -5.44
C ASN A 107 -7.48 -2.56 -6.78
N MET A 108 -6.43 -2.06 -7.43
CA MET A 108 -6.49 -1.59 -8.82
C MET A 108 -6.85 -2.72 -9.77
N VAL A 109 -6.19 -3.87 -9.65
CA VAL A 109 -6.39 -5.05 -10.50
C VAL A 109 -6.84 -6.23 -9.63
N GLU A 110 -7.88 -6.94 -10.07
CA GLU A 110 -8.47 -8.05 -9.31
C GLU A 110 -7.67 -9.36 -9.46
N ARG A 111 -6.96 -9.54 -10.58
CA ARG A 111 -6.19 -10.77 -10.84
C ARG A 111 -5.02 -10.92 -9.89
N THR A 112 -4.95 -12.08 -9.24
CA THR A 112 -3.83 -12.49 -8.39
C THR A 112 -2.56 -12.73 -9.20
N THR A 113 -1.43 -12.20 -8.74
CA THR A 113 -0.09 -12.50 -9.30
C THR A 113 0.99 -12.58 -8.21
N PRO A 114 2.15 -13.20 -8.50
CA PRO A 114 3.33 -13.13 -7.62
C PRO A 114 3.78 -11.69 -7.35
N GLY A 115 3.77 -10.84 -8.38
CA GLY A 115 4.06 -9.41 -8.23
C GLY A 115 3.40 -8.53 -9.29
N SER A 116 3.48 -7.23 -9.06
CA SER A 116 2.89 -6.22 -9.94
C SER A 116 3.54 -6.16 -11.34
N LYS A 117 4.73 -6.74 -11.50
CA LYS A 117 5.43 -6.82 -12.80
C LYS A 117 4.74 -7.77 -13.78
N ASP A 118 3.90 -8.67 -13.29
CA ASP A 118 3.18 -9.68 -14.09
C ASP A 118 1.83 -9.16 -14.63
N LEU A 119 1.55 -7.87 -14.44
CA LEU A 119 0.33 -7.20 -14.87
C LEU A 119 0.61 -6.39 -16.14
N SER A 120 -0.27 -6.53 -17.13
CA SER A 120 -0.17 -5.77 -18.37
C SER A 120 -0.72 -4.35 -18.22
N SER A 121 -0.24 -3.43 -19.06
CA SER A 121 -0.80 -2.06 -19.13
C SER A 121 -2.29 -2.04 -19.45
N LYS A 122 -2.83 -3.07 -20.13
CA LYS A 122 -4.27 -3.16 -20.42
C LYS A 122 -5.08 -3.45 -19.15
N GLU A 123 -4.60 -4.35 -18.30
CA GLU A 123 -5.25 -4.69 -17.03
C GLU A 123 -5.25 -3.49 -16.07
N PHE A 124 -4.15 -2.75 -16.03
CA PHE A 124 -4.06 -1.53 -15.26
C PHE A 124 -5.07 -0.45 -15.69
N ARG A 125 -5.27 -0.29 -17.01
CA ARG A 125 -6.26 0.66 -17.55
C ARG A 125 -7.68 0.28 -17.19
N GLU A 126 -8.03 -0.98 -17.41
CA GLU A 126 -9.37 -1.47 -17.05
C GLU A 126 -9.60 -1.40 -15.53
N GLY A 127 -8.58 -1.79 -14.76
CA GLY A 127 -8.57 -1.69 -13.31
C GLY A 127 -8.79 -0.26 -12.82
N GLY A 128 -8.12 0.73 -13.43
CA GLY A 128 -8.31 2.15 -13.14
C GLY A 128 -9.74 2.62 -13.34
N ARG A 129 -10.36 2.24 -14.47
CA ARG A 129 -11.76 2.57 -14.76
C ARG A 129 -12.73 1.98 -13.72
N ILE A 130 -12.55 0.70 -13.38
CA ILE A 130 -13.36 0.02 -12.36
C ILE A 130 -13.14 0.65 -10.98
N LEU A 131 -11.89 1.00 -10.64
CA LEU A 131 -11.54 1.63 -9.38
C LEU A 131 -12.21 3.00 -9.23
N VAL A 132 -12.21 3.84 -10.28
CA VAL A 132 -12.93 5.12 -10.26
C VAL A 132 -14.41 4.91 -9.98
N GLN A 133 -15.06 3.93 -10.63
CA GLN A 133 -16.47 3.63 -10.39
C GLN A 133 -16.74 3.21 -8.94
N LYS A 134 -15.85 2.39 -8.34
CA LYS A 134 -15.94 2.02 -6.93
C LYS A 134 -15.79 3.26 -6.04
N LEU A 135 -14.81 4.12 -6.31
CA LEU A 135 -14.57 5.33 -5.51
C LEU A 135 -15.68 6.37 -5.66
N GLN A 136 -16.29 6.51 -6.83
CA GLN A 136 -17.46 7.37 -7.05
C GLN A 136 -18.72 6.85 -6.33
N LYS A 137 -18.86 5.52 -6.23
CA LYS A 137 -19.96 4.89 -5.50
C LYS A 137 -19.82 5.03 -3.99
N TYR A 138 -18.65 4.71 -3.44
CA TYR A 138 -18.44 4.64 -1.99
C TYR A 138 -17.95 5.97 -1.38
N GLN A 139 -17.37 6.84 -2.20
CA GLN A 139 -16.87 8.18 -1.83
C GLN A 139 -16.13 8.18 -0.49
N PRO A 140 -15.03 7.43 -0.33
CA PRO A 140 -14.26 7.50 0.90
C PRO A 140 -13.66 8.90 1.07
N ARG A 141 -13.33 9.31 2.30
CA ARG A 141 -12.68 10.62 2.51
C ARG A 141 -11.32 10.71 1.82
N ILE A 142 -10.58 9.60 1.86
CA ILE A 142 -9.22 9.50 1.33
C ILE A 142 -9.09 8.16 0.59
N ALA A 143 -8.73 8.22 -0.69
CA ALA A 143 -8.25 7.12 -1.49
C ALA A 143 -6.73 6.99 -1.32
N VAL A 144 -6.29 5.96 -0.62
CA VAL A 144 -4.88 5.78 -0.26
C VAL A 144 -4.22 4.77 -1.20
N PHE A 145 -3.32 5.23 -2.06
CA PHE A 145 -2.57 4.42 -3.00
C PHE A 145 -1.33 3.82 -2.33
N ASN A 146 -1.36 2.51 -2.10
CA ASN A 146 -0.27 1.72 -1.54
C ASN A 146 0.81 1.40 -2.60
N GLY A 147 1.51 2.44 -3.05
CA GLY A 147 2.63 2.39 -4.01
C GLY A 147 2.57 3.49 -5.07
N LYS A 148 3.73 4.09 -5.40
CA LYS A 148 3.81 5.12 -6.47
C LYS A 148 3.35 4.61 -7.84
N CYS A 149 3.76 3.39 -8.20
CA CYS A 149 3.50 2.85 -9.53
C CYS A 149 2.01 2.79 -9.89
N ILE A 150 1.14 2.47 -8.92
CA ILE A 150 -0.31 2.43 -9.17
C ILE A 150 -0.91 3.82 -9.30
N TYR A 151 -0.39 4.80 -8.56
CA TYR A 151 -0.86 6.16 -8.68
C TYR A 151 -0.39 6.82 -9.99
N GLU A 152 0.83 6.54 -10.46
CA GLU A 152 1.30 7.04 -11.76
C GLU A 152 0.41 6.57 -12.91
N ILE A 153 0.05 5.28 -12.87
CA ILE A 153 -0.89 4.67 -13.81
C ILE A 153 -2.27 5.30 -13.67
N PHE A 154 -2.80 5.36 -12.44
CA PHE A 154 -4.11 5.95 -12.17
C PHE A 154 -4.19 7.40 -12.66
N SER A 155 -3.20 8.22 -12.33
CA SER A 155 -3.13 9.63 -12.73
C SER A 155 -3.11 9.80 -14.25
N LYS A 156 -2.35 8.96 -14.96
CA LYS A 156 -2.31 9.01 -16.41
C LYS A 156 -3.66 8.65 -17.02
N GLU A 157 -4.31 7.61 -16.52
CA GLU A 157 -5.53 7.07 -17.13
C GLU A 157 -6.80 7.83 -16.73
N VAL A 158 -6.84 8.36 -15.50
CA VAL A 158 -8.02 9.02 -14.95
C VAL A 158 -7.94 10.54 -15.10
N PHE A 159 -6.76 11.12 -14.84
CA PHE A 159 -6.58 12.58 -14.94
C PHE A 159 -5.98 13.01 -16.27
N GLY A 160 -5.50 12.08 -17.10
CA GLY A 160 -4.74 12.42 -18.31
C GLY A 160 -3.35 13.02 -18.01
N VAL A 161 -2.90 12.96 -16.75
CA VAL A 161 -1.67 13.61 -16.29
C VAL A 161 -0.58 12.59 -16.05
N LYS A 162 0.49 12.67 -16.85
CA LYS A 162 1.74 11.95 -16.57
C LYS A 162 2.56 12.74 -15.55
N VAL A 163 2.54 12.29 -14.30
CA VAL A 163 3.31 12.92 -13.22
C VAL A 163 4.81 12.67 -13.45
N LYS A 164 5.61 13.75 -13.55
CA LYS A 164 7.07 13.65 -13.79
C LYS A 164 7.86 13.48 -12.49
N ASN A 165 7.49 14.24 -11.46
CA ASN A 165 8.12 14.23 -10.14
C ASN A 165 7.06 13.86 -9.11
N LEU A 166 6.62 12.60 -9.11
CA LEU A 166 5.60 12.17 -8.16
C LEU A 166 6.16 12.14 -6.75
N GLU A 167 5.58 12.94 -5.87
CA GLU A 167 5.83 12.91 -4.44
C GLU A 167 4.87 11.97 -3.72
N PHE A 168 5.30 11.43 -2.58
CA PHE A 168 4.41 10.75 -1.65
C PHE A 168 3.57 11.77 -0.90
N GLY A 169 2.50 11.31 -0.25
CA GLY A 169 1.60 12.16 0.52
C GLY A 169 0.37 12.59 -0.26
N LEU A 170 -0.21 13.72 0.15
CA LEU A 170 -1.45 14.25 -0.42
C LEU A 170 -1.20 14.75 -1.84
N GLN A 171 -2.11 14.41 -2.74
CA GLN A 171 -2.02 14.78 -4.14
C GLN A 171 -2.96 15.94 -4.46
N PRO A 172 -2.65 16.78 -5.46
CA PRO A 172 -3.44 17.96 -5.80
C PRO A 172 -4.76 17.63 -6.53
N HIS A 173 -5.04 16.35 -6.81
CA HIS A 173 -6.23 15.91 -7.52
C HIS A 173 -7.14 15.10 -6.61
N LYS A 174 -8.44 15.36 -6.70
CA LYS A 174 -9.50 14.53 -6.11
C LYS A 174 -9.99 13.49 -7.12
N ILE A 175 -10.63 12.43 -6.65
CA ILE A 175 -11.29 11.47 -7.55
C ILE A 175 -12.41 12.22 -8.29
N PRO A 176 -12.54 12.05 -9.63
CA PRO A 176 -13.51 12.80 -10.42
C PRO A 176 -14.94 12.66 -9.88
N ASP A 177 -15.67 13.77 -9.87
CA ASP A 177 -17.05 13.86 -9.39
C ASP A 177 -17.25 13.54 -7.90
N THR A 178 -16.19 13.64 -7.10
CA THR A 178 -16.24 13.40 -5.64
C THR A 178 -15.34 14.36 -4.86
N GLU A 179 -15.52 14.39 -3.55
CA GLU A 179 -14.61 15.06 -2.61
C GLU A 179 -13.46 14.16 -2.11
N THR A 180 -13.34 12.94 -2.64
CA THR A 180 -12.34 11.96 -2.23
C THR A 180 -10.92 12.45 -2.54
N LEU A 181 -10.10 12.64 -1.51
CA LEU A 181 -8.69 13.01 -1.66
C LEU A 181 -7.85 11.83 -2.15
N CYS A 182 -6.80 12.08 -2.94
CA CYS A 182 -5.80 11.06 -3.28
C CYS A 182 -4.57 11.20 -2.38
N TYR A 183 -4.14 10.11 -1.73
CA TYR A 183 -2.95 10.06 -0.89
C TYR A 183 -2.03 8.92 -1.33
N VAL A 184 -0.72 9.14 -1.48
CA VAL A 184 0.22 8.15 -2.03
C VAL A 184 1.25 7.74 -0.97
N MET A 185 1.44 6.44 -0.78
CA MET A 185 2.42 5.88 0.15
C MET A 185 3.43 4.99 -0.58
N PRO A 186 4.62 4.74 0.00
CA PRO A 186 5.48 3.65 -0.47
C PRO A 186 4.74 2.32 -0.35
N SER A 187 5.04 1.40 -1.27
CA SER A 187 4.39 0.08 -1.23
C SER A 187 4.72 -0.62 0.08
N SER A 188 3.72 -1.17 0.74
CA SER A 188 3.86 -1.92 1.99
C SER A 188 4.59 -3.24 1.81
N SER A 189 4.71 -3.75 0.56
CA SER A 189 5.50 -4.94 0.24
C SER A 189 6.95 -4.81 0.71
N ALA A 190 7.49 -5.86 1.32
CA ALA A 190 8.92 -5.93 1.69
C ALA A 190 9.85 -5.90 0.46
N ARG A 191 9.31 -6.11 -0.75
CA ARG A 191 10.04 -5.97 -2.02
C ARG A 191 10.33 -4.52 -2.42
N CYS A 192 9.79 -3.53 -1.70
CA CYS A 192 10.07 -2.12 -1.94
C CYS A 192 11.51 -1.78 -1.55
N ALA A 193 12.42 -1.80 -2.53
CA ALA A 193 13.85 -1.60 -2.29
C ALA A 193 14.19 -0.20 -1.75
N GLN A 194 13.39 0.81 -2.07
CA GLN A 194 13.58 2.18 -1.60
C GLN A 194 13.23 2.37 -0.12
N PHE A 195 12.37 1.52 0.44
CA PHE A 195 11.92 1.58 1.83
C PHE A 195 11.97 0.16 2.42
N PRO A 196 13.16 -0.30 2.83
CA PRO A 196 13.40 -1.71 3.11
C PRO A 196 12.73 -2.21 4.40
N ARG A 197 12.44 -1.33 5.38
CA ARG A 197 11.83 -1.72 6.67
C ARG A 197 10.45 -1.09 6.87
N ALA A 198 9.70 -1.59 7.85
CA ALA A 198 8.43 -0.99 8.26
C ALA A 198 8.63 0.44 8.81
N GLN A 199 9.67 0.65 9.62
CA GLN A 199 10.01 1.97 10.15
C GLN A 199 10.28 3.01 9.06
N ASP A 200 10.77 2.58 7.88
CA ASP A 200 11.06 3.52 6.80
C ASP A 200 9.78 4.00 6.09
N LYS A 201 8.64 3.35 6.36
CA LYS A 201 7.33 3.65 5.75
C LYS A 201 6.36 4.30 6.73
N VAL A 202 6.57 4.15 8.04
CA VAL A 202 5.61 4.54 9.08
C VAL A 202 5.28 6.03 9.04
N HIS A 203 6.24 6.87 8.64
CA HIS A 203 6.06 8.31 8.44
C HIS A 203 4.79 8.64 7.62
N TYR A 204 4.58 7.95 6.50
CA TYR A 204 3.43 8.20 5.63
C TYR A 204 2.10 7.74 6.25
N TYR A 205 2.14 6.75 7.14
CA TYR A 205 0.95 6.33 7.89
C TYR A 205 0.62 7.33 9.01
N ILE A 206 1.64 7.91 9.65
CA ILE A 206 1.46 8.99 10.64
C ILE A 206 0.86 10.22 9.95
N LYS A 207 1.39 10.63 8.80
CA LYS A 207 0.83 11.74 8.03
C LYS A 207 -0.57 11.47 7.47
N LEU A 208 -0.88 10.21 7.15
CA LEU A 208 -2.25 9.81 6.81
C LEU A 208 -3.20 9.93 8.01
N LYS A 209 -2.77 9.50 9.20
CA LYS A 209 -3.54 9.66 10.45
C LYS A 209 -3.80 11.13 10.73
N ASP A 210 -2.77 11.96 10.65
CA ASP A 210 -2.86 13.42 10.78
C ASP A 210 -3.96 13.96 9.85
N LEU A 211 -3.85 13.68 8.55
CA LEU A 211 -4.84 14.11 7.55
C LEU A 211 -6.26 13.64 7.89
N ARG A 212 -6.42 12.38 8.31
CA ARG A 212 -7.71 11.82 8.74
C ARG A 212 -8.27 12.57 9.94
N ASP A 213 -7.45 12.83 10.95
CA ASP A 213 -7.85 13.52 12.19
C ASP A 213 -8.29 14.95 11.88
N GLN A 214 -7.56 15.67 11.00
CA GLN A 214 -7.95 17.01 10.54
C GLN A 214 -9.28 17.00 9.78
N LEU A 215 -9.50 16.04 8.89
CA LEU A 215 -10.78 15.89 8.19
C LEU A 215 -11.95 15.53 9.12
N LYS A 216 -11.67 14.95 10.30
CA LYS A 216 -12.69 14.65 11.31
C LYS A 216 -12.84 15.76 12.36
N GLY A 217 -12.04 16.82 12.28
CA GLY A 217 -12.02 17.88 13.30
C GLY A 217 -11.53 17.39 14.67
N ILE A 218 -10.75 16.29 14.70
CA ILE A 218 -10.15 15.77 15.93
C ILE A 218 -8.96 16.65 16.27
N GLU A 219 -8.96 17.23 17.48
CA GLU A 219 -7.82 17.99 17.97
C GLU A 219 -6.58 17.10 18.05
N ARG A 220 -5.51 17.51 17.36
CA ARG A 220 -4.23 16.83 17.44
C ARG A 220 -3.49 17.31 18.68
N ASN A 221 -2.91 16.38 19.44
CA ASN A 221 -1.89 16.75 20.40
C ASN A 221 -0.65 17.23 19.61
N THR A 222 -0.31 18.51 19.78
CA THR A 222 0.80 19.16 19.07
C THR A 222 2.14 19.08 19.80
N ASP A 223 2.21 18.46 20.98
CA ASP A 223 3.40 18.40 21.83
C ASP A 223 4.57 17.68 21.14
N VAL A 224 4.28 16.64 20.36
CA VAL A 224 5.26 15.91 19.56
C VAL A 224 4.70 15.68 18.16
N GLN A 225 5.36 16.27 17.16
CA GLN A 225 4.99 16.10 15.75
C GLN A 225 6.17 15.55 14.97
N GLU A 226 5.95 14.45 14.26
CA GLU A 226 6.94 13.94 13.32
C GLU A 226 6.91 14.82 12.06
N VAL A 227 7.95 15.62 11.86
CA VAL A 227 8.00 16.58 10.73
C VAL A 227 8.66 15.96 9.50
N GLN A 228 9.79 15.28 9.70
CA GLN A 228 10.59 14.68 8.64
C GLN A 228 11.22 13.36 9.10
N TYR A 229 11.37 12.41 8.18
CA TYR A 229 12.11 11.17 8.39
C TYR A 229 13.15 10.96 7.28
N THR A 230 14.39 10.73 7.67
CA THR A 230 15.51 10.41 6.76
C THR A 230 16.25 9.18 7.26
N PHE A 231 16.81 8.40 6.33
CA PHE A 231 17.57 7.22 6.66
C PHE A 231 18.63 6.91 5.60
N ASP A 232 19.69 6.23 6.03
CA ASP A 232 20.68 5.65 5.13
C ASP A 232 20.13 4.37 4.50
N LEU A 233 20.08 4.33 3.17
CA LEU A 233 19.44 3.24 2.45
C LEU A 233 20.22 1.92 2.56
N GLN A 234 21.56 1.98 2.56
CA GLN A 234 22.39 0.78 2.62
C GLN A 234 22.29 0.12 3.99
N LEU A 235 22.41 0.92 5.05
CA LEU A 235 22.26 0.43 6.42
C LEU A 235 20.85 -0.13 6.66
N ALA A 236 19.81 0.52 6.13
CA ALA A 236 18.44 0.04 6.27
C ALA A 236 18.20 -1.29 5.51
N GLN A 237 18.84 -1.49 4.36
CA GLN A 237 18.78 -2.76 3.62
C GLN A 237 19.52 -3.89 4.35
N GLU A 238 20.69 -3.61 4.93
CA GLU A 238 21.43 -4.58 5.73
C GLU A 238 20.65 -4.99 6.99
N ASP A 239 20.05 -4.02 7.67
CA ASP A 239 19.22 -4.24 8.84
C ASP A 239 17.98 -5.09 8.50
N ALA A 240 17.28 -4.78 7.40
CA ALA A 240 16.16 -5.58 6.92
C ALA A 240 16.54 -7.04 6.65
N LYS A 241 17.72 -7.30 6.05
CA LYS A 241 18.23 -8.66 5.84
C LYS A 241 18.49 -9.38 7.17
N LYS A 242 19.09 -8.70 8.15
CA LYS A 242 19.35 -9.26 9.49
C LYS A 242 18.04 -9.59 10.22
N MET A 243 17.01 -8.76 10.09
CA MET A 243 15.70 -9.01 10.68
C MET A 243 14.99 -10.20 10.01
N ALA A 244 15.00 -10.28 8.68
CA ALA A 244 14.38 -11.39 7.95
C ALA A 244 14.96 -12.76 8.37
N VAL A 245 16.28 -12.86 8.53
CA VAL A 245 16.95 -14.09 9.00
C VAL A 245 16.55 -14.46 10.44
N LYS A 246 16.20 -13.49 11.28
CA LYS A 246 15.71 -13.76 12.64
C LYS A 246 14.25 -14.19 12.64
N GLU A 247 13.41 -13.59 11.81
CA GLU A 247 11.98 -13.93 11.71
C GLU A 247 11.77 -15.31 11.08
N GLU A 248 12.54 -15.71 10.07
CA GLU A 248 12.52 -17.06 9.50
C GLU A 248 12.87 -18.16 10.53
N LYS A 249 13.69 -17.83 11.54
CA LYS A 249 14.04 -18.76 12.61
C LYS A 249 12.94 -18.90 13.68
N TYR A 250 11.94 -18.02 13.68
CA TYR A 250 10.89 -17.97 14.70
C TYR A 250 9.51 -18.42 14.19
N ASP A 251 9.34 -18.73 12.90
CA ASP A 251 8.04 -19.16 12.35
C ASP A 251 7.58 -20.49 13.00
N PRO A 252 6.52 -20.50 13.83
CA PRO A 252 6.07 -21.71 14.51
C PRO A 252 5.23 -22.65 13.62
N GLY A 253 4.97 -22.28 12.36
CA GLY A 253 4.11 -23.05 11.44
C GLY A 253 2.62 -22.75 11.61
#